data_AF-A0A526YP63-F1
#
_entry.id   AF-A0A526YP63-F1
#
_cell.length_a   1.000
_cell.length_b   1.000
_cell.length_c   1.000
_cell.angle_alpha   90.00
_cell.angle_beta   90.00
_cell.angle_gamma   90.00
#
_symmetry.space_group_name_H-M   'P 1'
#
loop_
_entity.id
_entity.type
_entity.pdbx_description
1 polymer ?
#
loop_
_entity_poly.entity_id
_entity_poly.type
_entity_poly.pdbx_seq_one_letter_code
_entity_poly.pdbx_strand_id
1 'polypeptide(L)' 'IFNVPLNNTLAAVDPASANGGAVWATYLRDWVMWNHVRTITAIVALACFIVAWR' A
#
# COMPACT_ATOMS: atom_id res chain seq x y z
N ILE A 1 -3.59 6.86 8.13
CA ILE A 1 -5.06 6.72 8.30
C ILE A 1 -5.72 5.82 7.23
N PHE A 2 -5.23 5.75 5.98
CA PHE A 2 -5.87 4.94 4.93
C PHE A 2 -5.61 3.41 4.99
N ASN A 3 -4.42 3.00 5.46
CA ASN A 3 -4.03 1.58 5.40
C ASN A 3 -4.72 0.70 6.46
N VAL A 4 -5.14 1.26 7.59
CA VAL A 4 -5.82 0.50 8.65
C VAL A 4 -7.25 0.12 8.25
N PRO A 5 -8.11 1.05 7.77
CA PRO A 5 -9.41 0.70 7.19
C PRO A 5 -9.30 -0.31 6.05
N LEU A 6 -8.30 -0.16 5.16
CA LEU A 6 -8.06 -1.09 4.05
C LEU A 6 -7.81 -2.53 4.56
N ASN A 7 -6.96 -2.67 5.57
CA ASN A 7 -6.66 -3.96 6.20
C ASN A 7 -7.89 -4.53 6.93
N ASN A 8 -8.65 -3.69 7.62
CA ASN A 8 -9.87 -4.13 8.33
C ASN A 8 -10.93 -4.66 7.36
N THR A 9 -11.10 -4.01 6.20
CA THR A 9 -12.00 -4.50 5.14
C THR A 9 -11.58 -5.86 4.62
N LEU A 10 -10.28 -6.06 4.36
CA LEU A 10 -9.77 -7.36 3.91
C LEU A 10 -9.95 -8.44 4.98
N ALA A 11 -9.68 -8.12 6.25
CA ALA A 11 -9.79 -9.07 7.37
C ALA A 11 -11.24 -9.49 7.67
N ALA A 12 -12.23 -8.64 7.35
CA ALA A 12 -13.64 -8.92 7.61
C ALA A 12 -14.29 -9.83 6.55
N VAL A 13 -13.62 -10.09 5.43
CA VAL A 13 -14.18 -10.86 4.32
C VAL A 13 -13.87 -12.34 4.45
N ASP A 14 -14.89 -13.18 4.32
CA ASP A 14 -14.72 -14.63 4.20
C ASP A 14 -14.01 -14.96 2.87
N PRO A 15 -12.83 -15.61 2.90
CA PRO A 15 -12.11 -16.01 1.70
C PRO A 15 -12.89 -16.97 0.80
N ALA A 16 -13.83 -17.75 1.35
CA ALA A 16 -14.66 -18.69 0.58
C ALA A 16 -15.91 -18.02 -0.03
N SER A 17 -16.16 -16.75 0.28
CA SER A 17 -17.33 -16.03 -0.25
C SER A 17 -17.14 -15.63 -1.72
N ALA A 18 -18.25 -15.54 -2.45
CA ALA A 18 -18.26 -15.08 -3.84
C ALA A 18 -17.70 -13.65 -4.02
N ASN A 19 -17.64 -12.85 -2.96
CA ASN A 19 -17.13 -11.48 -2.97
C ASN A 19 -15.63 -11.37 -2.62
N GLY A 20 -14.99 -12.46 -2.14
CA GLY A 20 -13.60 -12.45 -1.69
C GLY A 20 -12.62 -11.95 -2.74
N GLY A 21 -12.77 -12.43 -3.98
CA GLY A 21 -11.91 -12.02 -5.10
C GLY A 21 -12.02 -10.54 -5.46
N ALA A 22 -13.23 -9.96 -5.38
CA ALA A 22 -13.45 -8.55 -5.68
C ALA A 22 -12.82 -7.64 -4.62
N VAL A 23 -12.97 -7.99 -3.35
CA VAL A 23 -12.34 -7.24 -2.24
C VAL A 23 -10.82 -7.34 -2.31
N TRP A 24 -10.28 -8.52 -2.62
CA TRP A 24 -8.84 -8.70 -2.83
C TRP A 24 -8.30 -7.83 -3.97
N ALA A 25 -8.99 -7.79 -5.11
CA ALA A 25 -8.54 -7.00 -6.26
C ALA A 25 -8.45 -5.49 -5.95
N THR A 26 -9.43 -4.95 -5.21
CA THR A 26 -9.41 -3.57 -4.74
C THR A 26 -8.30 -3.35 -3.72
N TYR A 27 -8.19 -4.24 -2.73
CA TYR A 27 -7.14 -4.18 -1.71
C TYR A 27 -5.74 -4.13 -2.34
N LEU A 28 -5.47 -5.05 -3.27
CA LEU A 28 -4.16 -5.19 -3.90
C LEU A 28 -3.79 -3.92 -4.67
N ARG A 29 -4.74 -3.34 -5.43
CA ARG A 29 -4.50 -2.11 -6.19
C ARG A 29 -4.08 -0.96 -5.28
N ASP A 30 -4.86 -0.72 -4.23
CA ASP A 30 -4.63 0.40 -3.32
C ASP A 30 -3.35 0.20 -2.49
N TRP A 31 -3.10 -1.03 -2.05
CA TRP A 31 -1.90 -1.38 -1.29
C TRP A 31 -0.63 -1.21 -2.14
N VAL A 32 -0.64 -1.66 -3.40
CA VAL A 32 0.49 -1.51 -4.32
C VAL A 32 0.77 -0.04 -4.60
N MET A 33 -0.26 0.81 -4.78
CA MET A 33 -0.08 2.25 -4.97
C MET A 33 0.68 2.87 -3.80
N TRP A 34 0.28 2.60 -2.56
CA TRP A 34 0.97 3.13 -1.38
C TRP A 34 2.37 2.56 -1.20
N ASN A 35 2.64 1.32 -1.63
CA ASN A 35 4.00 0.80 -1.70
C ASN A 35 4.88 1.61 -2.65
N HIS A 36 4.38 1.97 -3.83
CA HIS A 36 5.13 2.81 -4.77
C HIS A 36 5.45 4.18 -4.18
N VAL A 37 4.48 4.82 -3.49
CA VAL A 37 4.71 6.09 -2.80
C VAL A 37 5.83 5.96 -1.77
N ARG A 38 5.83 4.90 -0.93
CA ARG A 38 6.92 4.68 0.04
C ARG A 38 8.28 4.49 -0.64
N THR A 39 8.34 3.69 -1.71
CA THR A 39 9.60 3.45 -2.41
C THR A 39 10.14 4.73 -3.04
N ILE A 40 9.30 5.49 -3.73
CA ILE A 40 9.71 6.76 -4.37
C ILE A 40 10.16 7.76 -3.33
N THR A 41 9.40 7.94 -2.24
CA THR A 41 9.77 8.88 -1.18
C THR A 41 11.08 8.49 -0.48
N ALA A 42 11.34 7.20 -0.27
CA ALA A 42 12.62 6.72 0.26
C ALA A 42 13.79 7.00 -0.70
N ILE A 43 13.61 6.76 -2.01
CA ILE A 43 14.61 7.08 -3.04
C ILE A 43 14.90 8.59 -3.07
N VAL A 44 13.86 9.41 -3.02
CA VAL A 44 14.00 10.88 -2.99
C VAL A 44 14.75 11.32 -1.73
N ALA A 45 14.40 10.79 -0.56
CA ALA A 45 15.08 11.09 0.69
C ALA A 45 16.58 10.72 0.64
N LEU A 46 16.91 9.54 0.08
CA LEU A 46 18.28 9.11 -0.15
C LEU A 46 19.03 10.08 -1.08
N ALA A 47 18.40 10.50 -2.19
CA ALA A 47 19.01 11.45 -3.12
C ALA A 47 19.26 12.81 -2.44
N CYS A 48 18.30 13.33 -1.68
CA CYS A 48 18.47 14.56 -0.89
C CYS A 48 19.61 14.44 0.11
N PHE A 49 19.73 13.30 0.80
CA PHE A 49 20.82 13.04 1.74
C PHE A 49 22.19 13.07 1.03
N ILE A 50 22.32 12.42 -0.12
CA ILE A 50 23.55 12.44 -0.93
C ILE A 50 23.88 13.88 -1.35
N VAL A 51 22.90 14.66 -1.80
CA VAL A 51 23.13 16.07 -2.21
C VAL A 51 23.55 16.93 -1.03
N ALA A 52 22.94 16.75 0.14
CA ALA A 52 23.29 17.51 1.35
C ALA A 52 24.66 17.11 1.95
N TRP A 53 25.10 15.87 1.72
CA TRP A 53 26.40 15.37 2.19
C TRP A 53 27.57 15.79 1.28
N ARG A 54 27.29 16.16 0.02
CA ARG A 54 28.29 16.67 -0.93
C ARG A 54 28.63 18.13 -0.64
#